data_AF-A0A7X8M4U1-F1
#
_entry.id   AF-A0A7X8M4U1-F1
#
_cell.length_a   1.000
_cell.length_b   1.000
_cell.length_c   1.000
_cell.angle_alpha   90.00
_cell.angle_beta   90.00
_cell.angle_gamma   90.00
#
_symmetry.space_group_name_H-M   'P 1'
#
loop_
_entity.id
_entity.type
_entity.pdbx_description
1 polymer ?
#
loop_
_entity_poly.entity_id
_entity_poly.type
_entity_poly.pdbx_seq_one_letter_code
_entity_poly.pdbx_strand_id
1 'polypeptide(L)' 'MRDYLNTHPDAVGGYNELKLSLFEKYPKDRNKYTECKTDFIMNIVQLAKEQMK' A
#
# COMPACT_ATOMS: atom_id res chain seq x y z
N MET A 1 -6.00 -5.60 -6.99
CA MET A 1 -5.67 -5.01 -5.68
C MET A 1 -6.65 -5.44 -4.60
N ARG A 2 -7.95 -5.14 -4.71
CA ARG A 2 -8.94 -5.49 -3.66
C ARG A 2 -8.97 -7.00 -3.38
N ASP A 3 -9.09 -7.82 -4.42
CA ASP A 3 -9.13 -9.27 -4.25
C ASP A 3 -7.80 -9.84 -3.74
N TYR A 4 -6.67 -9.31 -4.23
CA TYR A 4 -5.33 -9.67 -3.74
C TYR A 4 -5.16 -9.37 -2.25
N LEU A 5 -5.57 -8.19 -1.79
CA LEU A 5 -5.50 -7.84 -0.37
C LEU A 5 -6.46 -8.67 0.49
N ASN A 6 -7.61 -9.08 -0.06
CA ASN A 6 -8.53 -9.98 0.66
C ASN A 6 -7.95 -11.39 0.83
N THR A 7 -7.08 -11.83 -0.08
CA THR A 7 -6.43 -13.15 -0.01
C THR A 7 -5.03 -13.11 0.63
N HIS A 8 -4.45 -11.93 0.84
CA HIS A 8 -3.11 -11.71 1.40
C HIS A 8 -3.18 -10.81 2.65
N PRO A 9 -3.56 -11.38 3.81
CA PRO A 9 -3.65 -10.63 5.05
C PRO A 9 -2.30 -10.06 5.52
N ASP A 10 -1.19 -10.69 5.12
CA ASP A 10 0.18 -10.20 5.28
C ASP A 10 0.41 -8.87 4.55
N ALA A 11 -0.03 -8.77 3.29
CA ALA A 11 0.07 -7.54 2.51
C ALA A 11 -0.83 -6.43 3.08
N VAL A 12 -1.98 -6.77 3.65
CA VAL A 12 -2.86 -5.81 4.35
C VAL A 12 -2.20 -5.26 5.61
N GLY A 13 -1.54 -6.12 6.38
CA GLY A 13 -0.76 -5.73 7.55
C GLY A 13 0.29 -4.67 7.18
N GLY A 14 1.14 -4.99 6.20
CA GLY A 14 2.18 -4.07 5.72
C GLY A 14 1.61 -2.76 5.17
N TYR A 15 0.46 -2.79 4.48
CA TYR A 15 -0.19 -1.57 4.00
C TYR A 15 -0.74 -0.69 5.14
N ASN A 16 -1.26 -1.30 6.20
CA ASN A 16 -1.74 -0.56 7.36
C ASN A 16 -0.58 0.08 8.13
N GLU A 17 0.50 -0.66 8.39
CA GLU A 17 1.70 -0.13 9.05
C GLU A 17 2.34 0.99 8.24
N LEU A 18 2.39 0.85 6.91
CA LEU A 18 2.87 1.91 6.03
C LEU A 18 2.01 3.18 6.15
N LYS A 19 0.68 3.07 6.11
CA LYS A 19 -0.20 4.24 6.26
C LYS A 19 -0.03 4.93 7.61
N LEU A 20 0.11 4.17 8.69
CA LEU A 20 0.37 4.72 10.03
C LEU A 20 1.71 5.45 10.07
N SER A 21 2.78 4.79 9.61
CA SER A 21 4.11 5.39 9.53
C SER A 21 4.14 6.67 8.68
N LEU A 22 3.43 6.67 7.56
CA LEU A 22 3.32 7.85 6.68
C LEU A 22 2.47 8.96 7.31
N PHE A 23 1.45 8.61 8.08
CA PHE A 23 0.63 9.59 8.80
C PHE A 23 1.44 10.29 9.90
N GLU A 24 2.26 9.53 10.64
CA GLU A 24 3.18 10.07 11.64
C GLU A 24 4.30 10.92 11.01
N LYS A 25 4.84 10.47 9.88
CA LYS A 25 5.94 11.15 9.18
C LYS A 25 5.51 12.39 8.41
N TYR A 26 4.28 12.40 7.88
CA TYR A 26 3.74 13.49 7.05
C TYR A 26 2.36 13.96 7.51
N PRO A 27 2.21 14.45 8.76
CA PRO A 27 0.89 14.77 9.34
C PRO A 27 0.19 15.96 8.64
N LYS A 28 0.95 16.86 8.00
CA LYS A 28 0.41 18.04 7.29
C LYS A 28 0.73 18.03 5.78
N ASP A 29 1.52 17.06 5.32
CA ASP A 29 1.99 17.00 3.94
C ASP A 29 1.27 15.90 3.16
N ARG A 30 0.10 16.25 2.63
CA ARG A 30 -0.76 15.32 1.87
C ARG A 30 -0.13 14.85 0.56
N ASN A 31 0.69 15.69 -0.06
CA ASN A 31 1.35 15.35 -1.32
C ASN A 31 2.36 14.25 -1.07
N LYS A 32 3.21 14.44 -0.06
CA LYS A 32 4.23 13.46 0.31
C LYS A 32 3.63 12.16 0.84
N TYR A 33 2.51 12.24 1.58
CA TYR A 33 1.73 11.06 1.96
C TYR A 33 1.20 10.29 0.74
N THR A 34 0.82 10.99 -0.33
CA THR A 34 0.29 10.36 -1.55
C THR A 34 1.40 9.80 -2.43
N GLU A 35 2.51 10.49 -2.57
CA GLU A 35 3.68 9.99 -3.30
C GLU A 35 4.26 8.75 -2.62
N CYS A 36 4.54 8.80 -1.32
CA CYS A 36 5.21 7.69 -0.64
C CYS A 36 4.39 6.39 -0.57
N LYS A 37 3.06 6.47 -0.64
CA LYS A 37 2.22 5.26 -0.74
C LYS A 37 2.02 4.77 -2.18
N THR A 38 2.35 5.58 -3.18
CA THR A 38 2.16 5.24 -4.60
C THR A 38 3.03 4.06 -5.00
N ASP A 39 4.31 4.07 -4.62
CA ASP A 39 5.25 2.96 -4.89
C ASP A 39 4.76 1.64 -4.30
N PHE A 40 4.24 1.68 -3.07
CA PHE A 40 3.67 0.50 -2.42
C PHE A 40 2.42 -0.01 -3.14
N ILE A 41 1.49 0.87 -3.49
CA ILE A 41 0.27 0.49 -4.22
C ILE A 41 0.63 -0.09 -5.60
N MET A 42 1.59 0.50 -6.31
CA MET A 42 2.07 -0.02 -7.59
C MET A 42 2.65 -1.43 -7.44
N ASN A 43 3.43 -1.69 -6.39
CA ASN A 43 3.95 -3.03 -6.09
C ASN A 43 2.81 -4.03 -5.85
N ILE A 44 1.84 -3.71 -4.98
CA ILE A 44 0.67 -4.57 -4.75
C ILE A 44 -0.15 -4.81 -6.02
N VAL A 45 -0.31 -3.79 -6.86
CA VAL A 45 -1.01 -3.94 -8.15
C VAL A 45 -0.23 -4.87 -9.09
N GLN A 46 1.09 -4.79 -9.10
CA GLN A 46 1.93 -5.67 -9.90
C GLN A 46 1.86 -7.12 -9.41
N LEU A 47 2.02 -7.36 -8.11
CA LEU A 47 1.89 -8.69 -7.50
C LEU A 47 0.50 -9.28 -7.76
N ALA A 48 -0.55 -8.46 -7.65
CA ALA A 48 -1.91 -8.89 -7.98
C ALA A 48 -2.07 -9.29 -9.44
N LYS A 49 -1.40 -8.58 -10.38
CA LYS A 49 -1.41 -8.95 -11.80
C LYS A 49 -0.65 -10.24 -12.07
N GLU A 50 0.49 -10.45 -11.40
CA GLU A 50 1.28 -11.67 -11.54
C GLU A 50 0.54 -12.89 -11.00
N GLN A 51 -0.21 -12.76 -9.92
CA GLN A 51 -1.05 -13.85 -9.39
C GLN A 51 -2.23 -14.22 -10.26
N MET A 52 -2.71 -13.29 -11.08
CA MET A 52 -3.84 -13.51 -12.01
C MET A 52 -3.37 -14.08 -13.37
N LYS A 53 -2.06 -14.29 -13.53
CA LYS A 53 -1.44 -14.76 -14.77
C LYS A 53 -1.16 -16.26 -14.67
#